data_AF-A0A937DKQ8-F1
#
_entry.id   AF-A0A937DKQ8-F1
#
_cell.length_a   1.000
_cell.length_b   1.000
_cell.length_c   1.000
_cell.angle_alpha   90.00
_cell.angle_beta   90.00
_cell.angle_gamma   90.00
#
_symmetry.space_group_name_H-M   'P 1'
#
loop_
_entity.id
_entity.type
_entity.pdbx_description
1 polymer ?
#
loop_
_entity_poly.entity_id
_entity_poly.type
_entity_poly.pdbx_seq_one_letter_code
_entity_poly.pdbx_strand_id
1 'polypeptide(L)'
;MKSERKTSAGGFDRELVAQWSERLCSLGERWILPRDGAVVGEAELAGFADEMGNRRPVDRPLVARVWGVGAGAVPVGVRDDERLWWALHDETLSVDEVFAEAFLNRTLKARNSAGREEAWLLDCPVLSRRAGTIEVFTQSQLSALHAAWGLSLARGREDLRLACLHACAWFIENLQPDNATNHPWAAQVFVMKAATCTGADQQELRGSALMYAQTLLHNCRVHLGRPDRFSAAVLVDAGRALRAELA
;
A
#
# COMPACT_ATOMS: atom_id res chain seq x y z
N MET A 1 0.01 -24.24 -33.14
CA MET A 1 -0.99 -23.22 -32.79
C MET A 1 -0.33 -22.11 -31.99
N LYS A 2 0.05 -21.01 -32.65
CA LYS A 2 0.48 -19.79 -31.95
C LYS A 2 -0.80 -19.06 -31.53
N SER A 3 -1.10 -19.08 -30.23
CA SER A 3 -2.19 -18.29 -29.67
C SER A 3 -1.85 -16.81 -29.86
N GLU A 4 -2.50 -16.15 -30.82
CA GLU A 4 -2.48 -14.70 -30.97
C GLU A 4 -3.10 -14.07 -29.71
N ARG A 5 -2.25 -13.71 -28.74
CA ARG A 5 -2.65 -12.80 -27.67
C ARG A 5 -2.87 -11.43 -28.31
N LYS A 6 -4.13 -11.05 -28.49
CA LYS A 6 -4.53 -9.67 -28.77
C LYS A 6 -4.02 -8.79 -27.63
N THR A 7 -2.88 -8.16 -27.82
CA THR A 7 -2.40 -7.09 -26.96
C THR A 7 -3.25 -5.87 -27.24
N SER A 8 -4.25 -5.62 -26.39
CA SER A 8 -4.97 -4.35 -26.38
C SER A 8 -3.94 -3.24 -26.12
N ALA A 9 -3.78 -2.32 -27.06
CA ALA A 9 -2.94 -1.14 -26.89
C ALA A 9 -3.45 -0.33 -25.68
N GLY A 10 -2.61 -0.18 -24.65
CA GLY A 10 -2.97 0.40 -23.34
C GLY A 10 -3.43 -0.63 -22.30
N GLY A 11 -2.83 -1.83 -22.29
CA GLY A 11 -3.31 -2.96 -21.51
C GLY A 11 -3.15 -2.77 -19.99
N PHE A 12 -4.16 -3.26 -19.27
CA PHE A 12 -4.12 -3.52 -17.83
C PHE A 12 -4.10 -5.04 -17.62
N ASP A 13 -3.07 -5.55 -16.93
CA ASP A 13 -2.91 -6.98 -16.71
C ASP A 13 -3.81 -7.51 -15.56
N ARG A 14 -5.08 -7.77 -15.89
CA ARG A 14 -6.08 -8.29 -14.95
C ARG A 14 -5.70 -9.65 -14.37
N GLU A 15 -5.00 -10.49 -15.14
CA GLU A 15 -4.60 -11.82 -14.70
C GLU A 15 -3.56 -11.74 -13.59
N LEU A 16 -2.53 -10.89 -13.78
CA LEU A 16 -1.53 -10.62 -12.75
C LEU A 16 -2.17 -10.11 -11.45
N VAL A 17 -3.10 -9.16 -11.55
CA VAL A 17 -3.80 -8.58 -10.39
C VAL A 17 -4.63 -9.64 -9.66
N ALA A 18 -5.35 -10.49 -10.39
CA ALA A 18 -6.12 -11.59 -9.81
C ALA A 18 -5.24 -12.60 -9.06
N GLN A 19 -4.14 -13.05 -9.69
CA GLN A 19 -3.20 -13.99 -9.08
C GLN A 19 -2.57 -13.43 -7.80
N TRP A 20 -2.18 -12.15 -7.81
CA TRP A 20 -1.63 -11.51 -6.61
C TRP A 20 -2.68 -11.28 -5.53
N SER A 21 -3.91 -10.88 -5.90
CA SER A 21 -5.02 -10.77 -4.93
C SER A 21 -5.24 -12.08 -4.18
N GLU A 22 -5.35 -13.20 -4.90
CA GLU A 22 -5.52 -14.53 -4.31
C GLU A 22 -4.32 -14.92 -3.44
N ARG A 23 -3.09 -14.70 -3.93
CA ARG A 23 -1.87 -15.02 -3.20
C ARG A 23 -1.74 -14.24 -1.88
N LEU A 24 -2.02 -12.94 -1.88
CA LEU A 24 -1.92 -12.11 -0.69
C LEU A 24 -2.99 -12.48 0.34
N CYS A 25 -4.25 -12.65 -0.09
CA CYS A 25 -5.33 -13.08 0.80
C CYS A 25 -5.04 -14.46 1.40
N SER A 26 -4.70 -15.47 0.59
CA SER A 26 -4.42 -16.83 1.09
C SER A 26 -3.26 -16.89 2.08
N LEU A 27 -2.24 -16.05 1.90
CA LEU A 27 -1.12 -15.96 2.84
C LEU A 27 -1.49 -15.27 4.15
N GLY A 28 -2.38 -14.28 4.14
CA GLY A 28 -2.75 -13.51 5.33
C GLY A 28 -3.92 -14.09 6.12
N GLU A 29 -5.00 -14.52 5.45
CA GLU A 29 -6.27 -14.92 6.07
C GLU A 29 -6.10 -16.03 7.12
N ARG A 30 -5.18 -16.96 6.86
CA ARG A 30 -4.85 -18.06 7.78
C ARG A 30 -4.34 -17.61 9.15
N TRP A 31 -3.81 -16.39 9.27
CA TRP A 31 -3.12 -15.90 10.47
C TRP A 31 -3.79 -14.70 11.14
N ILE A 32 -4.67 -13.98 10.43
CA ILE A 32 -5.34 -12.78 10.97
C ILE A 32 -6.82 -13.00 11.30
N LEU A 33 -7.50 -13.94 10.63
CA LEU A 33 -8.92 -14.16 10.89
C LEU A 33 -9.09 -15.06 12.12
N PRO A 34 -10.11 -14.80 12.96
CA PRO A 34 -10.45 -15.69 14.07
C PRO A 34 -10.68 -17.10 13.57
N ARG A 35 -10.18 -18.07 14.32
CA ARG A 35 -10.54 -19.47 14.07
C ARG A 35 -12.04 -19.63 14.37
N ASP A 36 -12.70 -20.48 13.59
CA ASP A 36 -14.08 -20.91 13.83
C ASP A 36 -15.16 -19.82 13.73
N GLY A 37 -14.86 -18.71 13.05
CA GLY A 37 -15.84 -17.65 12.78
C GLY A 37 -16.29 -16.89 14.03
N ALA A 38 -15.45 -16.87 15.08
CA ALA A 38 -15.72 -16.08 16.28
C ALA A 38 -16.00 -14.62 15.92
N VAL A 39 -17.04 -14.06 16.54
CA VAL A 39 -17.41 -12.65 16.35
C VAL A 39 -16.30 -11.79 16.95
N VAL A 40 -15.66 -10.99 16.11
CA VAL A 40 -14.63 -10.07 16.57
C VAL A 40 -15.28 -8.86 17.20
N GLY A 41 -15.03 -8.66 18.49
CA GLY A 41 -15.54 -7.52 19.26
C GLY A 41 -14.48 -6.48 19.58
N GLU A 42 -14.92 -5.40 20.21
CA GLU A 42 -14.07 -4.29 20.67
C GLU A 42 -12.92 -4.76 21.57
N ALA A 43 -13.15 -5.74 22.44
CA ALA A 43 -12.12 -6.26 23.35
C ALA A 43 -10.96 -6.94 22.59
N GLU A 44 -11.24 -7.63 21.48
CA GLU A 44 -10.21 -8.28 20.69
C GLU A 44 -9.44 -7.29 19.81
N LEU A 45 -10.14 -6.28 19.27
CA LEU A 45 -9.50 -5.15 18.59
C LEU A 45 -8.58 -4.35 19.53
N ALA A 46 -9.05 -4.02 20.74
CA ALA A 46 -8.26 -3.37 21.76
C ALA A 46 -7.12 -4.26 22.28
N GLY A 47 -7.30 -5.58 22.24
CA GLY A 47 -6.33 -6.58 22.64
C GLY A 47 -5.28 -6.92 21.57
N PHE A 48 -5.42 -6.41 20.34
CA PHE A 48 -4.55 -6.79 19.23
C PHE A 48 -3.08 -6.47 19.52
N ALA A 49 -2.23 -7.44 19.21
CA ALA A 49 -0.77 -7.34 19.22
C ALA A 49 -0.22 -8.42 18.27
N ASP A 50 0.98 -8.21 17.75
CA ASP A 50 1.69 -9.23 16.97
C ASP A 50 2.28 -10.35 17.85
N GLU A 51 2.95 -11.33 17.23
CA GLU A 51 3.60 -12.45 17.91
C GLU A 51 4.67 -12.03 18.92
N MET A 52 5.22 -10.82 18.81
CA MET A 52 6.22 -10.26 19.73
C MET A 52 5.57 -9.37 20.80
N GLY A 53 4.24 -9.24 20.81
CA GLY A 53 3.52 -8.37 21.72
C GLY A 53 3.58 -6.88 21.34
N ASN A 54 4.10 -6.54 20.16
CA ASN A 54 4.16 -5.14 19.74
C ASN A 54 2.77 -4.64 19.38
N ARG A 55 2.54 -3.37 19.73
CA ARG A 55 1.34 -2.61 19.40
C ARG A 55 1.75 -1.35 18.68
N ARG A 56 1.16 -1.12 17.51
CA ARG A 56 1.42 0.06 16.67
C ARG A 56 0.17 0.93 16.64
N PRO A 57 0.31 2.26 16.53
CA PRO A 57 -0.84 3.15 16.38
C PRO A 57 -1.76 2.80 15.20
N VAL A 58 -1.20 2.26 14.12
CA VAL A 58 -1.95 1.83 12.92
C VAL A 58 -2.63 0.47 13.06
N ASP A 59 -2.32 -0.32 14.09
CA ASP A 59 -2.90 -1.67 14.28
C ASP A 59 -4.42 -1.61 14.28
N ARG A 60 -4.97 -0.70 15.08
CA ARG A 60 -6.42 -0.58 15.27
C ARG A 60 -7.17 -0.25 13.98
N PRO A 61 -6.88 0.85 13.25
CA PRO A 61 -7.61 1.14 12.01
C PRO A 61 -7.36 0.09 10.91
N LEU A 62 -6.16 -0.49 10.80
CA LEU A 62 -5.89 -1.57 9.83
C LEU A 62 -6.72 -2.82 10.15
N VAL A 63 -6.64 -3.31 11.39
CA VAL A 63 -7.27 -4.56 11.80
C VAL A 63 -8.79 -4.43 11.81
N ALA A 64 -9.33 -3.29 12.23
CA ALA A 64 -10.76 -2.99 12.13
C ALA A 64 -11.26 -3.11 10.67
N ARG A 65 -10.49 -2.56 9.72
CA ARG A 65 -10.80 -2.66 8.28
C ARG A 65 -10.74 -4.11 7.77
N VAL A 66 -9.73 -4.89 8.18
CA VAL A 66 -9.58 -6.30 7.79
C VAL A 66 -10.72 -7.17 8.37
N TRP A 67 -11.16 -6.88 9.60
CA TRP A 67 -12.27 -7.62 10.23
C TRP A 67 -13.66 -7.08 9.86
N GLY A 68 -13.75 -5.94 9.18
CA GLY A 68 -15.03 -5.34 8.81
C GLY A 68 -15.80 -4.81 10.02
N VAL A 69 -15.10 -4.31 11.04
CA VAL A 69 -15.67 -3.72 12.26
C VAL A 69 -15.30 -2.23 12.35
N GLY A 70 -16.01 -1.48 13.17
CA GLY A 70 -15.71 -0.06 13.39
C GLY A 70 -14.39 0.14 14.15
N ALA A 71 -13.52 1.04 13.67
CA ALA A 71 -12.27 1.38 14.36
C ALA A 71 -12.48 2.20 15.64
N GLY A 72 -13.68 2.73 15.90
CA GLY A 72 -13.96 3.64 17.01
C GLY A 72 -13.50 5.07 16.72
N ALA A 73 -13.37 5.88 17.78
CA ALA A 73 -12.99 7.29 17.65
C ALA A 73 -11.52 7.46 17.29
N VAL A 74 -11.24 8.45 16.44
CA VAL A 74 -9.88 8.86 16.07
C VAL A 74 -9.16 9.39 17.32
N PRO A 75 -7.98 8.88 17.68
CA PRO A 75 -7.20 9.40 18.80
C PRO A 75 -6.80 10.86 18.59
N VAL A 76 -6.69 11.62 19.69
CA VAL A 76 -6.16 12.99 19.64
C VAL A 76 -4.67 12.95 19.32
N GLY A 77 -4.22 13.78 18.38
CA GLY A 77 -2.81 13.93 18.06
C GLY A 77 -2.22 12.78 17.23
N VAL A 78 -3.04 12.06 16.45
CA VAL A 78 -2.55 11.09 15.46
C VAL A 78 -1.53 11.71 14.53
N ARG A 79 -0.48 10.96 14.22
CA ARG A 79 0.54 11.38 13.26
C ARG A 79 -0.02 11.39 11.84
N ASP A 80 0.63 12.11 10.92
CA ASP A 80 0.18 12.21 9.52
C ASP A 80 0.08 10.85 8.82
N ASP A 81 1.02 9.94 9.07
CA ASP A 81 1.01 8.59 8.53
C ASP A 81 -0.11 7.70 9.09
N GLU A 82 -0.48 7.93 10.34
CA GLU A 82 -1.61 7.25 11.00
C GLU A 82 -2.95 7.84 10.56
N ARG A 83 -2.99 9.15 10.28
CA ARG A 83 -4.20 9.88 9.89
C ARG A 83 -4.81 9.32 8.61
N LEU A 84 -4.01 8.84 7.67
CA LEU A 84 -4.49 8.18 6.45
C LEU A 84 -5.25 6.87 6.77
N TRP A 85 -4.77 6.10 7.74
CA TRP A 85 -5.45 4.89 8.19
C TRP A 85 -6.77 5.21 8.88
N TRP A 86 -6.81 6.24 9.70
CA TRP A 86 -8.05 6.69 10.35
C TRP A 86 -9.06 7.28 9.35
N ALA A 87 -8.59 7.96 8.30
CA ALA A 87 -9.43 8.51 7.24
C ALA A 87 -10.18 7.43 6.43
N LEU A 88 -9.78 6.16 6.52
CA LEU A 88 -10.54 5.04 5.96
C LEU A 88 -11.82 4.71 6.73
N HIS A 89 -11.92 5.16 7.98
CA HIS A 89 -13.05 4.93 8.88
C HIS A 89 -13.82 6.21 9.20
N ASP A 90 -13.21 7.37 8.97
CA ASP A 90 -13.79 8.69 9.23
C ASP A 90 -13.67 9.58 7.99
N GLU A 91 -14.79 9.79 7.30
CA GLU A 91 -14.87 10.63 6.11
C GLU A 91 -14.66 12.12 6.41
N THR A 92 -14.83 12.54 7.67
CA THR A 92 -14.61 13.93 8.08
C THR A 92 -13.13 14.30 8.10
N LEU A 93 -12.24 13.32 8.13
CA LEU A 93 -10.80 13.55 8.01
C LEU A 93 -10.43 13.91 6.57
N SER A 94 -9.96 15.15 6.40
CA SER A 94 -9.33 15.61 5.18
C SER A 94 -8.04 14.84 4.91
N VAL A 95 -7.99 14.17 3.77
CA VAL A 95 -6.76 13.54 3.24
C VAL A 95 -5.91 14.54 2.47
N ASP A 96 -6.54 15.58 1.93
CA ASP A 96 -5.84 16.60 1.15
C ASP A 96 -4.85 17.35 2.04
N GLU A 97 -5.11 17.55 3.33
CA GLU A 97 -4.11 18.14 4.23
C GLU A 97 -2.83 17.29 4.37
N VAL A 98 -2.94 15.97 4.22
CA VAL A 98 -1.80 15.04 4.27
C VAL A 98 -1.05 14.99 2.92
N PHE A 99 -1.77 15.09 1.80
CA PHE A 99 -1.19 14.99 0.44
C PHE A 99 -0.87 16.33 -0.23
N ALA A 100 -1.57 17.43 0.08
CA ALA A 100 -1.65 18.63 -0.75
C ALA A 100 -0.39 19.51 -0.71
N GLU A 101 0.43 19.45 0.35
CA GLU A 101 1.66 20.25 0.37
C GLU A 101 2.84 19.60 -0.37
N ALA A 102 2.96 18.27 -0.35
CA ALA A 102 4.12 17.59 -0.93
C ALA A 102 3.83 16.96 -2.30
N PHE A 103 2.63 16.42 -2.51
CA PHE A 103 2.40 15.44 -3.57
C PHE A 103 1.61 16.01 -4.75
N LEU A 104 0.36 16.43 -4.52
CA LEU A 104 -0.54 16.92 -5.59
C LEU A 104 -0.02 18.19 -6.27
N ASN A 105 0.50 19.14 -5.49
CA ASN A 105 1.03 20.40 -6.02
C ASN A 105 2.32 20.25 -6.83
N ARG A 106 3.13 19.20 -6.58
CA ARG A 106 4.40 18.95 -7.29
C ARG A 106 4.20 18.09 -8.54
N THR A 107 3.33 17.10 -8.48
CA THR A 107 3.00 16.24 -9.63
C THR A 107 2.22 16.99 -10.71
N LEU A 108 1.33 17.92 -10.35
CA LEU A 108 0.53 18.67 -11.34
C LEU A 108 1.29 19.82 -12.00
N LYS A 109 2.21 20.50 -11.29
CA LYS A 109 3.05 21.55 -11.89
C LYS A 109 4.00 21.01 -12.95
N ALA A 110 4.37 19.71 -12.88
CA ALA A 110 5.17 19.02 -13.88
C ALA A 110 4.59 19.03 -15.29
N ARG A 111 3.26 18.97 -15.40
CA ARG A 111 2.59 18.93 -16.70
C ARG A 111 2.55 20.28 -17.42
N ASN A 112 2.81 21.38 -16.70
CA ASN A 112 2.48 22.72 -17.19
C ASN A 112 3.70 23.56 -17.60
N SER A 113 4.92 23.14 -17.26
CA SER A 113 6.14 23.91 -17.54
C SER A 113 7.09 23.18 -18.50
N ALA A 114 6.85 23.39 -19.79
CA ALA A 114 7.85 23.60 -20.85
C ALA A 114 9.17 22.79 -20.78
N GLY A 115 9.12 21.51 -21.18
CA GLY A 115 10.18 20.86 -21.97
C GLY A 115 11.63 20.95 -21.46
N ARG A 116 11.87 21.08 -20.15
CA ARG A 116 13.21 20.92 -19.55
C ARG A 116 13.15 19.83 -18.49
N GLU A 117 14.02 18.85 -18.68
CA GLU A 117 14.19 17.61 -17.91
C GLU A 117 14.87 17.80 -16.53
N GLU A 118 15.09 19.03 -16.07
CA GLU A 118 15.94 19.25 -14.89
C GLU A 118 15.11 19.54 -13.63
N ALA A 119 15.27 18.65 -12.63
CA ALA A 119 14.84 18.72 -11.22
C ALA A 119 13.68 17.79 -10.75
N TRP A 120 13.43 16.65 -11.39
CA TRP A 120 12.32 15.73 -11.03
C TRP A 120 12.62 14.64 -9.97
N LEU A 121 13.79 14.64 -9.32
CA LEU A 121 14.26 13.44 -8.59
C LEU A 121 14.45 13.57 -7.07
N LEU A 122 14.24 14.75 -6.47
CA LEU A 122 14.57 14.96 -5.04
C LEU A 122 13.37 14.94 -4.07
N ASP A 123 12.13 14.86 -4.54
CA ASP A 123 10.96 15.00 -3.68
C ASP A 123 9.81 14.06 -4.04
N CYS A 124 9.88 12.78 -3.64
CA CYS A 124 8.65 12.00 -3.57
C CYS A 124 8.55 11.07 -2.35
N PRO A 125 8.55 11.61 -1.13
CA PRO A 125 7.83 10.96 -0.04
C PRO A 125 6.33 11.25 -0.15
N VAL A 126 5.52 10.20 0.04
CA VAL A 126 4.06 10.27 0.23
C VAL A 126 3.70 11.23 1.36
N LEU A 127 4.51 11.28 2.41
CA LEU A 127 4.37 12.21 3.53
C LEU A 127 5.33 13.38 3.37
N SER A 128 4.86 14.58 3.69
CA SER A 128 5.65 15.82 3.56
C SER A 128 6.87 15.91 4.48
N ARG A 129 6.91 15.15 5.58
CA ARG A 129 7.97 15.22 6.60
C ARG A 129 8.78 13.92 6.67
N ARG A 130 10.11 14.07 6.67
CA ARG A 130 11.05 13.00 7.05
C ARG A 130 11.23 13.01 8.56
N ALA A 131 10.91 11.90 9.21
CA ALA A 131 11.14 11.70 10.63
C ALA A 131 11.83 10.35 10.89
N GLY A 132 12.74 10.32 11.86
CA GLY A 132 13.45 9.10 12.27
C GLY A 132 14.60 8.69 11.35
N THR A 133 15.07 7.44 11.54
CA THR A 133 16.10 6.82 10.70
C THR A 133 15.55 6.50 9.30
N ILE A 134 16.42 6.08 8.37
CA ILE A 134 15.97 5.73 7.01
C ILE A 134 14.96 4.60 7.02
N GLU A 135 15.12 3.63 7.92
CA GLU A 135 14.24 2.48 8.10
C GLU A 135 12.85 2.91 8.56
N VAL A 136 12.78 3.73 9.62
CA VAL A 136 11.53 4.28 10.17
C VAL A 136 10.82 5.15 9.13
N PHE A 137 11.59 5.96 8.41
CA PHE A 137 11.07 6.78 7.33
C PHE A 137 10.47 5.90 6.23
N THR A 138 11.23 4.95 5.66
CA THR A 138 10.77 4.06 4.58
C THR A 138 9.51 3.29 5.00
N GLN A 139 9.49 2.75 6.23
CA GLN A 139 8.31 2.06 6.75
C GLN A 139 7.09 2.99 6.84
N SER A 140 7.26 4.22 7.35
CA SER A 140 6.16 5.19 7.46
C SER A 140 5.62 5.58 6.09
N GLN A 141 6.50 5.78 5.11
CA GLN A 141 6.10 6.14 3.75
C GLN A 141 5.39 5.00 3.01
N LEU A 142 5.85 3.75 3.15
CA LEU A 142 5.17 2.59 2.57
C LEU A 142 3.81 2.32 3.25
N SER A 143 3.73 2.50 4.58
CA SER A 143 2.47 2.43 5.32
C SER A 143 1.47 3.48 4.83
N ALA A 144 1.93 4.72 4.65
CA ALA A 144 1.12 5.81 4.10
C ALA A 144 0.67 5.51 2.67
N LEU A 145 1.57 5.01 1.81
CA LEU A 145 1.26 4.61 0.43
C LEU A 145 0.18 3.52 0.39
N HIS A 146 0.23 2.58 1.33
CA HIS A 146 -0.77 1.52 1.46
C HIS A 146 -2.16 2.11 1.78
N ALA A 147 -2.24 2.96 2.81
CA ALA A 147 -3.49 3.61 3.22
C ALA A 147 -4.03 4.54 2.12
N ALA A 148 -3.14 5.28 1.44
CA ALA A 148 -3.46 6.16 0.32
C ALA A 148 -4.20 5.43 -0.80
N TRP A 149 -3.73 4.23 -1.16
CA TRP A 149 -4.39 3.38 -2.15
C TRP A 149 -5.76 2.90 -1.65
N GLY A 150 -5.86 2.53 -0.36
CA GLY A 150 -7.13 2.17 0.24
C GLY A 150 -8.15 3.33 0.19
N LEU A 151 -7.69 4.56 0.39
CA LEU A 151 -8.49 5.79 0.34
C LEU A 151 -8.93 6.12 -1.09
N SER A 152 -8.03 5.94 -2.09
CA SER A 152 -8.37 6.18 -3.49
C SER A 152 -9.54 5.31 -3.94
N LEU A 153 -9.53 4.04 -3.52
CA LEU A 153 -10.63 3.11 -3.73
C LEU A 153 -11.90 3.51 -2.98
N ALA A 154 -11.80 3.72 -1.66
CA ALA A 154 -12.95 3.99 -0.82
C ALA A 154 -13.68 5.29 -1.19
N ARG A 155 -12.95 6.30 -1.67
CA ARG A 155 -13.48 7.63 -2.00
C ARG A 155 -13.56 7.92 -3.51
N GLY A 156 -13.25 6.94 -4.37
CA GLY A 156 -13.26 7.11 -5.83
C GLY A 156 -12.29 8.18 -6.35
N ARG A 157 -11.14 8.36 -5.69
CA ARG A 157 -10.16 9.43 -5.97
C ARG A 157 -9.07 8.96 -6.94
N GLU A 158 -9.32 9.10 -8.24
CA GLU A 158 -8.37 8.70 -9.30
C GLU A 158 -7.05 9.48 -9.23
N ASP A 159 -7.09 10.74 -8.81
CA ASP A 159 -5.92 11.57 -8.60
C ASP A 159 -4.98 10.96 -7.54
N LEU A 160 -5.53 10.43 -6.44
CA LEU A 160 -4.74 9.72 -5.43
C LEU A 160 -4.17 8.41 -5.98
N ARG A 161 -4.93 7.68 -6.81
CA ARG A 161 -4.48 6.43 -7.45
C ARG A 161 -3.26 6.69 -8.34
N LEU A 162 -3.35 7.67 -9.25
CA LEU A 162 -2.25 8.06 -10.12
C LEU A 162 -1.02 8.49 -9.33
N ALA A 163 -1.25 9.27 -8.28
CA ALA A 163 -0.17 9.76 -7.46
C ALA A 163 0.53 8.59 -6.73
N CYS A 164 -0.21 7.62 -6.17
CA CYS A 164 0.37 6.38 -5.60
C CYS A 164 1.26 5.62 -6.61
N LEU A 165 0.85 5.53 -7.88
CA LEU A 165 1.66 4.88 -8.93
C LEU A 165 2.94 5.65 -9.25
N HIS A 166 2.95 6.98 -9.12
CA HIS A 166 4.15 7.79 -9.23
C HIS A 166 5.07 7.62 -8.02
N ALA A 167 4.53 7.63 -6.80
CA ALA A 167 5.30 7.33 -5.60
C ALA A 167 5.95 5.94 -5.69
N CYS A 168 5.22 4.94 -6.15
CA CYS A 168 5.75 3.59 -6.38
C CYS A 168 6.94 3.59 -7.36
N ALA A 169 6.86 4.34 -8.46
CA ALA A 169 7.98 4.46 -9.40
C ALA A 169 9.21 5.10 -8.72
N TRP A 170 8.99 6.15 -7.91
CA TRP A 170 10.07 6.77 -7.15
C TRP A 170 10.70 5.80 -6.14
N PHE A 171 9.89 5.01 -5.42
CA PHE A 171 10.41 3.96 -4.52
C PHE A 171 11.31 2.98 -5.24
N ILE A 172 10.89 2.49 -6.41
CA ILE A 172 11.67 1.54 -7.20
C ILE A 172 13.03 2.12 -7.58
N GLU A 173 13.08 3.40 -7.96
CA GLU A 173 14.29 4.07 -8.39
C GLU A 173 15.21 4.46 -7.22
N ASN A 174 14.66 4.83 -6.07
CA ASN A 174 15.41 5.51 -5.02
C ASN A 174 15.63 4.67 -3.75
N LEU A 175 14.81 3.65 -3.50
CA LEU A 175 14.83 2.90 -2.24
C LEU A 175 14.73 1.40 -2.50
N GLN A 176 15.76 0.65 -2.09
CA GLN A 176 15.67 -0.80 -2.12
C GLN A 176 14.67 -1.30 -1.07
N PRO A 177 13.87 -2.33 -1.36
CA PRO A 177 13.12 -3.06 -0.36
C PRO A 177 14.10 -3.86 0.49
N ASP A 178 14.68 -3.23 1.50
CA ASP A 178 15.59 -3.90 2.42
C ASP A 178 14.83 -4.61 3.55
N ASN A 179 15.59 -5.33 4.38
CA ASN A 179 15.07 -6.10 5.50
C ASN A 179 14.56 -5.21 6.65
N ALA A 180 14.71 -3.89 6.57
CA ALA A 180 14.46 -3.04 7.72
C ALA A 180 12.97 -2.81 7.99
N THR A 181 12.12 -2.93 6.98
CA THR A 181 10.68 -2.66 7.14
C THR A 181 9.89 -3.88 7.64
N ASN A 182 10.36 -5.11 7.39
CA ASN A 182 9.77 -6.41 7.77
C ASN A 182 8.24 -6.59 7.58
N HIS A 183 7.57 -5.65 6.93
CA HIS A 183 6.12 -5.60 6.75
C HIS A 183 5.81 -5.36 5.28
N PRO A 184 4.79 -6.04 4.71
CA PRO A 184 4.53 -6.02 3.28
C PRO A 184 3.71 -4.78 2.85
N TRP A 185 4.03 -3.62 3.40
CA TRP A 185 3.33 -2.38 3.14
C TRP A 185 3.34 -2.01 1.66
N ALA A 186 2.21 -1.51 1.18
CA ALA A 186 1.98 -1.12 -0.21
C ALA A 186 2.29 -2.18 -1.29
N ALA A 187 2.45 -3.46 -0.97
CA ALA A 187 2.73 -4.50 -1.96
C ALA A 187 1.73 -4.50 -3.13
N GLN A 188 0.46 -4.21 -2.87
CA GLN A 188 -0.58 -4.04 -3.88
C GLN A 188 -0.28 -2.92 -4.88
N VAL A 189 0.32 -1.81 -4.44
CA VAL A 189 0.61 -0.66 -5.30
C VAL A 189 1.71 -1.00 -6.31
N PHE A 190 2.72 -1.75 -5.89
CA PHE A 190 3.76 -2.26 -6.78
C PHE A 190 3.22 -3.27 -7.80
N VAL A 191 2.29 -4.16 -7.38
CA VAL A 191 1.59 -5.06 -8.31
C VAL A 191 0.77 -4.26 -9.33
N MET A 192 0.04 -3.23 -8.89
CA MET A 192 -0.73 -2.38 -9.78
C MET A 192 0.15 -1.60 -10.75
N LYS A 193 1.30 -1.10 -10.29
CA LYS A 193 2.30 -0.48 -11.16
C LYS A 193 2.74 -1.44 -12.25
N ALA A 194 3.13 -2.67 -11.89
CA ALA A 194 3.49 -3.70 -12.86
C ALA A 194 2.36 -4.01 -13.84
N ALA A 195 1.12 -4.11 -13.35
CA ALA A 195 -0.06 -4.42 -14.17
C ALA A 195 -0.37 -3.32 -15.20
N THR A 196 -0.06 -2.06 -14.90
CA THR A 196 -0.21 -0.93 -15.83
C THR A 196 0.93 -0.79 -16.84
N CYS A 197 2.09 -1.42 -16.58
CA CYS A 197 3.25 -1.37 -17.46
C CYS A 197 3.16 -2.46 -18.55
N THR A 198 2.48 -2.17 -19.67
CA THR A 198 2.28 -3.14 -20.77
C THR A 198 3.02 -2.79 -22.07
N GLY A 199 3.69 -1.63 -22.11
CA GLY A 199 4.56 -1.23 -23.23
C GLY A 199 5.91 -1.96 -23.20
N ALA A 200 6.50 -2.20 -24.38
CA ALA A 200 7.80 -2.86 -24.51
C ALA A 200 8.94 -2.05 -23.84
N ASP A 201 8.79 -0.73 -23.83
CA ASP A 201 9.67 0.23 -23.15
C ASP A 201 9.53 0.23 -21.62
N GLN A 202 8.45 -0.37 -21.08
CA GLN A 202 8.18 -0.41 -19.65
C GLN A 202 8.48 -1.76 -19.00
N GLN A 203 9.09 -2.69 -19.72
CA GLN A 203 9.34 -4.05 -19.25
C GLN A 203 10.29 -4.08 -18.04
N GLU A 204 11.30 -3.21 -18.01
CA GLU A 204 12.21 -3.08 -16.88
C GLU A 204 11.47 -2.60 -15.63
N LEU A 205 10.72 -1.50 -15.74
CA LEU A 205 9.93 -0.96 -14.62
C LEU A 205 8.89 -1.98 -14.11
N ARG A 206 8.25 -2.72 -15.01
CA ARG A 206 7.35 -3.83 -14.66
C ARG A 206 8.08 -4.90 -13.85
N GLY A 207 9.26 -5.32 -14.30
CA GLY A 207 10.09 -6.30 -13.61
C GLY A 207 10.51 -5.83 -12.21
N SER A 208 11.00 -4.60 -12.11
CA SER A 208 11.41 -4.00 -10.84
C SER A 208 10.25 -3.84 -9.86
N ALA A 209 9.07 -3.44 -10.32
CA ALA A 209 7.88 -3.35 -9.49
C ALA A 209 7.46 -4.72 -8.93
N LEU A 210 7.49 -5.77 -9.76
CA LEU A 210 7.18 -7.14 -9.30
C LEU A 210 8.22 -7.66 -8.31
N MET A 211 9.51 -7.41 -8.58
CA MET A 211 10.59 -7.78 -7.68
C MET A 211 10.44 -7.07 -6.33
N TYR A 212 10.05 -5.79 -6.33
CA TYR A 212 9.77 -5.04 -5.11
C TYR A 212 8.65 -5.67 -4.28
N ALA A 213 7.51 -5.97 -4.90
CA ALA A 213 6.39 -6.64 -4.24
C ALA A 213 6.78 -8.02 -3.67
N GLN A 214 7.60 -8.77 -4.41
CA GLN A 214 8.10 -10.08 -3.98
C GLN A 214 9.04 -9.97 -2.78
N THR A 215 9.94 -8.98 -2.78
CA THR A 215 10.86 -8.77 -1.66
C THR A 215 10.10 -8.36 -0.40
N LEU A 216 9.13 -7.45 -0.49
CA LEU A 216 8.26 -7.10 0.64
C LEU A 216 7.54 -8.33 1.22
N LEU A 217 7.01 -9.20 0.36
CA LEU A 217 6.37 -10.45 0.76
C LEU A 217 7.35 -11.47 1.36
N HIS A 218 8.58 -11.50 0.88
CA HIS A 218 9.63 -12.37 1.42
C HIS A 218 10.05 -11.89 2.82
N ASN A 219 10.35 -10.59 2.96
CA ASN A 219 10.88 -10.00 4.18
C ASN A 219 9.95 -10.22 5.38
N CYS A 220 8.63 -10.10 5.18
CA CYS A 220 7.65 -10.33 6.26
C CYS A 220 7.56 -11.78 6.73
N ARG A 221 8.23 -12.72 6.05
CA ARG A 221 8.25 -14.15 6.39
C ARG A 221 9.60 -14.64 6.88
N VAL A 222 10.68 -13.86 6.75
CA VAL A 222 12.04 -14.31 7.06
C VAL A 222 12.16 -14.81 8.50
N HIS A 223 11.56 -14.10 9.45
CA HIS A 223 11.72 -14.39 10.89
C HIS A 223 10.92 -15.61 11.38
N LEU A 224 9.70 -15.82 10.87
CA LEU A 224 8.79 -16.86 11.37
C LEU A 224 8.51 -17.99 10.35
N GLY A 225 9.05 -17.91 9.13
CA GLY A 225 8.68 -18.75 7.99
C GLY A 225 7.28 -18.45 7.41
N ARG A 226 6.53 -17.56 8.07
CA ARG A 226 5.17 -17.12 7.79
C ARG A 226 5.04 -15.63 8.15
N PRO A 227 4.02 -14.89 7.65
CA PRO A 227 3.75 -13.57 8.16
C PRO A 227 3.35 -13.64 9.65
N ASP A 228 3.80 -12.68 10.43
CA ASP A 228 3.23 -12.38 11.75
C ASP A 228 1.78 -11.88 11.59
N ARG A 229 1.01 -11.80 12.69
CA ARG A 229 -0.41 -11.38 12.67
C ARG A 229 -0.58 -10.01 12.05
N PHE A 230 0.32 -9.08 12.34
CA PHE A 230 0.26 -7.74 11.80
C PHE A 230 0.45 -7.73 10.28
N SER A 231 1.53 -8.35 9.80
CA SER A 231 1.84 -8.50 8.38
C SER A 231 0.74 -9.28 7.65
N ALA A 232 0.11 -10.25 8.30
CA ALA A 232 -1.04 -10.96 7.78
C ALA A 232 -2.24 -10.02 7.55
N ALA A 233 -2.51 -9.09 8.49
CA ALA A 233 -3.51 -8.05 8.29
C ALA A 233 -3.20 -7.17 7.07
N VAL A 234 -1.94 -6.73 6.93
CA VAL A 234 -1.46 -5.95 5.78
C VAL A 234 -1.66 -6.71 4.46
N LEU A 235 -1.34 -8.01 4.43
CA LEU A 235 -1.52 -8.84 3.24
C LEU A 235 -2.98 -9.01 2.84
N VAL A 236 -3.88 -9.23 3.80
CA VAL A 236 -5.31 -9.35 3.52
C VAL A 236 -5.88 -8.03 3.00
N ASP A 237 -5.51 -6.90 3.59
CA ASP A 237 -5.96 -5.59 3.09
C ASP A 237 -5.46 -5.32 1.67
N ALA A 238 -4.16 -5.57 1.41
CA ALA A 238 -3.56 -5.47 0.08
C ALA A 238 -4.26 -6.35 -0.95
N GLY A 239 -4.51 -7.62 -0.61
CA GLY A 239 -5.17 -8.58 -1.50
C GLY A 239 -6.62 -8.17 -1.83
N ARG A 240 -7.35 -7.62 -0.86
CA ARG A 240 -8.71 -7.09 -1.06
C ARG A 240 -8.70 -5.81 -1.90
N ALA A 241 -7.72 -4.93 -1.72
CA ALA A 241 -7.55 -3.75 -2.56
C ALA A 241 -7.30 -4.15 -4.03
N LEU A 242 -6.45 -5.14 -4.30
CA LEU A 242 -6.26 -5.68 -5.66
C LEU A 242 -7.56 -6.28 -6.24
N ARG A 243 -8.35 -6.96 -5.40
CA ARG A 243 -9.65 -7.51 -5.82
C ARG A 243 -10.62 -6.41 -6.23
N ALA A 244 -10.64 -5.30 -5.49
CA ALA A 244 -11.50 -4.16 -5.78
C ALA A 244 -11.17 -3.50 -7.14
N GLU A 245 -9.92 -3.52 -7.58
CA GLU A 245 -9.50 -3.03 -8.91
C GLU A 245 -10.00 -3.90 -10.07
N LEU A 246 -10.49 -5.11 -9.79
CA LEU A 246 -11.05 -6.02 -10.79
C LEU A 246 -12.58 -5.88 -10.94
N ALA A 247 -13.24 -5.21 -9.99
CA ALA A 247 -14.69 -4.99 -10.00
C ALA A 247 -15.07 -3.90 -11.01
#